data_AF-A0A392LYW5-F1
#
_entry.id   AF-A0A392LYW5-F1
#
_cell.length_a   1.000
_cell.length_b   1.000
_cell.length_c   1.000
_cell.angle_alpha   90.00
_cell.angle_beta   90.00
_cell.angle_gamma   90.00
#
_symmetry.space_group_name_H-M   'P 1'
#
loop_
_entity.id
_entity.type
_entity.pdbx_description
1 polymer ?
#
loop_
_entity_poly.entity_id
_entity_poly.type
_entity_poly.pdbx_seq_one_letter_code
_entity_poly.pdbx_strand_id
1 'polypeptide(L)'
;MADWSQLPNDLLHKICLKLNNSELYLLRFRSVCSSWRRASVQNCHHNHLPSELPQFLHSDKINGVRRLSKQNIFLIKPPATLTSRHHHRPWLIRIGPDVY
;
A
#
# COMPACT_ATOMS: atom_id res chain seq x y z
N MET A 1 -12.08 -8.53 -25.40
CA MET A 1 -11.75 -7.97 -24.07
C MET A 1 -11.31 -6.54 -24.29
N ALA A 2 -11.79 -5.57 -23.50
CA ALA A 2 -11.41 -4.17 -23.70
C ALA A 2 -9.91 -3.97 -23.42
N ASP A 3 -9.23 -3.20 -24.28
CA ASP A 3 -7.83 -2.84 -24.08
C ASP A 3 -7.72 -1.69 -23.07
N TRP A 4 -7.57 -2.05 -21.79
CA TRP A 4 -7.39 -1.09 -20.70
C TRP A 4 -6.10 -0.29 -20.79
N SER A 5 -5.16 -0.65 -21.69
CA SER A 5 -3.94 0.13 -21.89
C SER A 5 -4.21 1.49 -22.57
N GLN A 6 -5.32 1.60 -23.29
CA GLN A 6 -5.77 2.80 -24.02
C GLN A 6 -6.66 3.72 -23.18
N LEU A 7 -6.84 3.44 -21.88
CA LEU A 7 -7.66 4.29 -21.03
C LEU A 7 -7.03 5.70 -20.95
N PRO A 8 -7.80 6.77 -21.20
CA PRO A 8 -7.31 8.15 -21.14
C PRO A 8 -6.62 8.47 -19.81
N ASN A 9 -5.53 9.22 -19.87
CA ASN A 9 -4.74 9.60 -18.68
C ASN A 9 -5.58 10.31 -17.61
N ASP A 10 -6.56 11.13 -18.01
CA ASP A 10 -7.43 11.82 -17.06
C ASP A 10 -8.29 10.86 -16.23
N LEU A 11 -8.72 9.74 -16.83
CA LEU A 11 -9.45 8.69 -16.12
C LEU A 11 -8.50 7.88 -15.25
N LEU A 12 -7.31 7.54 -15.74
CA LEU A 12 -6.28 6.89 -14.94
C LEU A 12 -5.93 7.70 -13.70
N HIS A 13 -5.79 9.03 -13.84
CA HIS A 13 -5.56 9.95 -12.74
C HIS A 13 -6.71 9.91 -11.72
N LYS A 14 -7.96 10.04 -12.17
CA LYS A 14 -9.13 9.95 -11.28
C LYS A 14 -9.22 8.62 -10.53
N ILE A 15 -8.91 7.51 -11.20
CA ILE A 15 -8.86 6.19 -10.57
C ILE A 15 -7.73 6.16 -9.53
N CYS A 16 -6.54 6.64 -9.88
CA CYS A 16 -5.38 6.68 -8.99
C CYS A 16 -5.71 7.47 -7.71
N LEU A 17 -6.30 8.67 -7.83
CA LEU A 17 -6.73 9.48 -6.68
C LEU A 17 -7.70 8.76 -5.76
N LYS A 18 -8.68 8.04 -6.32
CA LYS A 18 -9.62 7.24 -5.52
C LYS A 18 -8.95 6.09 -4.76
N LEU A 19 -7.87 5.55 -5.30
CA LEU A 19 -7.13 4.44 -4.71
C LEU A 19 -5.96 4.89 -3.82
N ASN A 20 -5.60 6.18 -3.85
CA ASN A 20 -4.40 6.73 -3.21
C ASN A 20 -4.32 6.49 -1.69
N ASN A 21 -5.46 6.27 -1.03
CA ASN A 21 -5.52 6.01 0.41
C ASN A 21 -5.10 4.58 0.80
N SER A 22 -4.83 3.68 -0.17
CA SER A 22 -4.46 2.29 0.05
C SER A 22 -3.27 1.87 -0.81
N GLU A 23 -2.13 1.61 -0.17
CA GLU A 23 -0.92 1.11 -0.81
C GLU A 23 -1.16 -0.16 -1.63
N LEU A 24 -1.97 -1.08 -1.11
CA LEU A 24 -2.28 -2.33 -1.79
C LEU A 24 -3.07 -2.08 -3.08
N TYR A 25 -3.99 -1.12 -3.08
CA TYR A 25 -4.73 -0.79 -4.30
C TYR A 25 -3.86 -0.04 -5.31
N LEU A 26 -2.96 0.84 -4.86
CA LEU A 26 -1.95 1.43 -5.72
C LEU A 26 -0.99 0.38 -6.32
N LEU A 27 -0.59 -0.64 -5.54
CA LEU A 27 0.20 -1.79 -6.00
C LEU A 27 -0.52 -2.55 -7.11
N ARG A 28 -1.83 -2.80 -6.96
CA ARG A 28 -2.63 -3.45 -8.00
C ARG A 28 -2.78 -2.58 -9.24
N PHE A 29 -3.04 -1.28 -9.04
CA PHE A 29 -3.15 -0.29 -10.12
C PHE A 29 -1.88 -0.28 -11.01
N ARG A 30 -0.69 -0.20 -10.41
CA ARG A 30 0.58 -0.23 -11.16
C ARG A 30 0.92 -1.57 -11.82
N SER A 31 0.19 -2.63 -11.49
CA SER A 31 0.41 -3.99 -11.99
C SER A 31 -0.47 -4.33 -13.20
N VAL A 32 -1.37 -3.44 -13.62
CA VAL A 32 -2.24 -3.66 -14.80
C VAL A 32 -1.41 -3.73 -16.07
N CYS A 33 -0.69 -2.66 -16.40
CA CYS A 33 0.25 -2.60 -17.53
C CYS A 33 1.20 -1.40 -17.37
N SER A 34 2.07 -1.17 -18.35
CA SER A 34 3.09 -0.11 -18.32
C SER A 34 2.49 1.31 -18.37
N SER A 35 1.36 1.53 -19.06
CA SER A 35 0.71 2.85 -19.09
C SER A 35 0.14 3.23 -17.72
N TRP A 36 -0.53 2.29 -17.04
CA TRP A 36 -1.06 2.49 -15.68
C TRP A 36 0.06 2.75 -14.66
N ARG A 37 1.15 1.99 -14.74
CA ARG A 37 2.33 2.21 -13.89
C ARG A 37 2.88 3.63 -14.04
N ARG A 38 3.04 4.12 -15.27
CA ARG A 38 3.53 5.50 -15.52
C ARG A 38 2.58 6.55 -14.98
N ALA A 39 1.27 6.36 -15.17
CA ALA A 39 0.26 7.28 -14.66
C ALA A 39 0.32 7.41 -13.12
N SER A 40 0.61 6.33 -12.38
CA SER A 40 0.72 6.42 -10.91
C SER A 40 1.90 7.26 -10.42
N VAL A 41 3.04 7.21 -11.11
CA VAL A 41 4.25 7.94 -10.69
C VAL A 41 4.05 9.44 -10.79
N GLN A 42 3.27 9.88 -11.79
CA GLN A 42 3.01 11.29 -12.04
C GLN A 42 1.91 11.87 -11.15
N ASN A 43 0.95 11.04 -10.72
CA ASN A 43 -0.33 11.53 -10.21
C ASN A 43 -0.67 11.07 -8.78
N CYS A 44 0.03 10.08 -8.24
CA CYS A 44 -0.24 9.57 -6.90
C CYS A 44 0.95 9.84 -5.98
N HIS A 45 0.68 10.51 -4.87
CA HIS A 45 1.69 10.77 -3.86
C HIS A 45 2.08 9.47 -3.17
N HIS A 46 3.34 9.06 -3.31
CA HIS A 46 3.95 7.99 -2.51
C HIS A 46 4.25 8.44 -1.06
N ASN A 47 3.57 9.48 -0.59
CA ASN A 47 3.85 10.10 0.69
C ASN A 47 2.94 9.48 1.73
N HIS A 48 3.42 8.40 2.35
CA HIS A 48 3.04 8.08 3.71
C HIS A 48 3.58 9.18 4.60
N LEU A 49 2.89 10.33 4.63
CA LEU A 49 3.10 11.26 5.71
C LEU A 49 2.68 10.50 6.98
N PRO A 50 3.58 10.34 7.97
CA PRO A 50 3.19 9.72 9.22
C PRO A 50 2.01 10.53 9.78
N SER A 51 0.97 9.83 10.23
CA SER A 51 -0.10 10.49 10.95
C SER A 51 0.55 11.10 12.19
N GLU A 52 0.61 12.42 12.25
CA GLU A 52 1.02 13.09 13.48
C GLU A 52 -0.01 12.74 14.54
N LEU A 53 0.46 12.18 15.65
CA LEU A 53 -0.40 11.91 16.78
C LEU A 53 -0.90 13.25 17.34
N PRO A 54 -2.16 13.33 17.80
CA PRO A 54 -2.53 14.39 18.72
C PRO A 54 -1.59 14.31 19.91
N GLN A 55 -1.02 15.44 20.34
CA GLN A 55 -0.09 15.51 21.47
C GLN A 55 -0.81 15.15 22.78
N PHE A 56 -1.07 13.87 23.00
CA PHE A 56 -1.51 13.36 24.28
C PHE A 56 -0.26 13.11 25.12
N LEU A 57 0.16 14.14 25.85
CA LEU A 57 0.46 14.11 27.29
C LEU A 57 1.38 15.28 27.64
N HIS A 58 0.83 16.14 28.49
CA HIS A 58 1.52 17.03 29.40
C HIS A 58 2.73 16.30 30.03
N SER A 59 3.94 16.59 29.55
CA SER A 59 5.17 16.35 30.28
C SER A 59 6.24 17.24 29.66
N ASP A 60 6.59 18.28 30.39
CA ASP A 60 7.65 19.20 30.03
C ASP A 60 8.94 18.43 29.72
N LYS A 61 9.47 18.66 28.52
CA LYS A 61 10.78 18.17 28.02
C LYS A 61 10.85 16.74 27.47
N ILE A 62 10.23 16.44 26.32
CA ILE A 62 10.89 15.70 25.21
C ILE A 62 10.25 16.15 23.88
N ASN A 63 10.91 17.04 23.14
CA ASN A 63 10.51 17.50 21.79
C ASN A 63 10.74 16.43 20.70
N GLY A 64 10.31 15.19 20.95
CA GLY A 64 10.37 14.10 19.98
C GLY A 64 9.01 13.90 19.33
N VAL A 65 8.84 14.35 18.09
CA VAL A 65 7.65 14.04 17.28
C VAL A 65 7.52 12.51 17.19
N ARG A 66 6.55 11.92 17.90
CA ARG A 66 6.25 10.49 17.81
C ARG A 66 5.47 10.25 16.51
N ARG A 67 6.16 9.76 15.48
CA ARG A 67 5.55 9.42 14.18
C ARG A 67 4.88 8.05 14.26
N LEU A 68 3.59 7.98 13.90
CA LEU A 68 2.92 6.70 13.64
C LEU A 68 2.93 6.41 12.15
N SER A 69 3.39 5.21 11.79
CA SER A 69 3.23 4.66 10.45
C SER A 69 2.14 3.60 10.46
N LYS A 70 1.21 3.70 9.50
CA LYS A 70 0.25 2.63 9.23
C LYS A 70 0.95 1.57 8.38
N GLN A 71 0.87 0.30 8.80
CA GLN A 71 1.44 -0.82 8.05
C GLN A 71 0.34 -1.79 7.63
N ASN A 72 0.38 -2.25 6.37
CA ASN A 72 -0.51 -3.29 5.88
C ASN A 72 0.20 -4.65 5.97
N ILE A 73 -0.27 -5.52 6.86
CA ILE A 73 0.31 -6.85 7.07
C ILE A 73 -0.72 -7.90 6.66
N PHE A 74 -0.31 -8.85 5.80
CA PHE A 74 -1.16 -9.91 5.28
C PHE A 74 -0.63 -11.28 5.73
N LEU A 75 -1.54 -12.15 6.16
CA LEU A 75 -1.26 -13.55 6.47
C LEU A 75 -1.85 -14.43 5.37
N ILE A 76 -0.98 -15.01 4.54
CA ILE A 76 -1.39 -15.96 3.49
C ILE A 76 -1.25 -17.36 4.06
N LYS A 77 -2.40 -18.05 4.21
CA LYS A 77 -2.45 -19.43 4.67
C LYS A 77 -2.47 -20.39 3.46
N PRO A 78 -1.77 -21.52 3.52
CA PRO A 78 -1.86 -22.52 2.47
C PRO A 78 -3.27 -23.15 2.40
N PRO A 79 -3.70 -23.65 1.23
CA PRO A 79 -4.94 -24.39 1.08
C PRO A 79 -4.98 -25.62 2.00
N ALA A 80 -6.12 -25.83 2.68
CA ALA A 80 -6.34 -26.96 3.58
C ALA A 80 -6.34 -28.33 2.88
N THR A 81 -6.40 -28.36 1.54
CA THR A 81 -6.36 -29.59 0.74
C THR A 81 -4.93 -30.09 0.50
N LEU A 82 -3.91 -29.26 0.73
CA LEU A 82 -2.49 -29.60 0.52
C LEU A 82 -1.79 -30.08 1.81
N THR A 83 -2.49 -30.16 2.93
CA THR A 83 -1.91 -30.50 4.25
C THR A 83 -1.59 -31.98 4.48
N SER A 84 -1.46 -32.78 3.42
CA SER A 84 -0.88 -34.12 3.53
C SER A 84 0.65 -34.03 3.35
N ARG A 85 1.37 -34.19 4.48
CA ARG A 85 2.82 -34.47 4.63
C ARG A 85 3.86 -33.35 4.53
N HIS A 86 3.54 -32.13 4.10
CA HIS A 86 4.48 -31.00 4.25
C HIS A 86 3.86 -29.88 5.07
N HIS A 87 4.50 -29.52 6.18
CA HIS A 87 4.14 -28.37 7.01
C HIS A 87 4.39 -27.08 6.24
N HIS A 88 3.49 -26.72 5.33
CA HIS A 88 3.55 -25.44 4.64
C HIS A 88 3.26 -24.34 5.67
N ARG A 89 4.30 -23.64 6.11
CA ARG A 89 4.14 -22.52 7.05
C ARG A 89 3.40 -21.38 6.35
N PRO A 90 2.51 -20.66 7.05
CA PRO A 90 1.85 -19.50 6.46
C PRO A 90 2.87 -18.38 6.20
N TRP A 91 2.58 -17.53 5.22
CA TRP A 91 3.45 -16.41 4.85
C TRP A 91 2.91 -15.12 5.47
N LEU A 92 3.79 -14.37 6.14
CA LEU A 92 3.49 -13.04 6.63
C LEU A 92 4.16 -12.02 5.71
N ILE A 93 3.36 -11.18 5.05
CA ILE A 93 3.85 -10.19 4.09
C ILE A 93 3.50 -8.80 4.58
N ARG A 94 4.51 -7.94 4.70
CA ARG A 94 4.33 -6.50 4.93
C ARG A 94 4.33 -5.80 3.58
N ILE A 95 3.31 -4.98 3.33
CA ILE A 95 3.26 -4.04 2.20
C ILE A 95 3.33 -2.64 2.80
N GLY A 96 4.34 -1.88 2.37
CA GLY A 96 4.59 -0.51 2.81
C GLY A 96 6.00 -0.05 2.44
N PRO A 97 6.33 1.23 2.68
CA PRO A 97 7.66 1.75 2.47
C PRO A 97 8.68 1.04 3.37
N ASP A 98 9.92 0.95 2.89
CA ASP A 98 11.02 0.47 3.73
C ASP A 98 11.27 1.48 4.86
N VAL A 99 11.23 0.99 6.09
CA VAL A 99 11.52 1.77 7.28
C VAL A 99 13.04 1.74 7.47
N TYR A 100 13.72 2.84 7.15
CA TYR A 100 15.12 3.09 7.50
C TYR A 100 15.21 3.87 8.82
#